data_AF-A0A2K5DKV6-F1
#
_entry.id   AF-A0A2K5DKV6-F1
#
_cell.length_a   1.000
_cell.length_b   1.000
_cell.length_c   1.000
_cell.angle_alpha   90.00
_cell.angle_beta   90.00
_cell.angle_gamma   90.00
#
_symmetry.space_group_name_H-M   'P 1'
#
loop_
_entity.id
_entity.type
_entity.pdbx_description
1 polymer ?
#
loop_
_entity_poly.entity_id
_entity_poly.type
_entity_poly.pdbx_seq_one_letter_code
_entity_poly.pdbx_strand_id
1 'polypeptide(L)'
;MYQALWLPMRSHCLLQATASASALAPTGRVQNSFQIEYATFGELKVPNDEYYGAQTTRSTMSFKIGGVTEHMPTPVIKAFVAAEVNQDYGLEPKIANAIKKAADEVVEGKLNVHFPLVVWQTGSGAQTNMNVNEVISNRAIAMLKGELGSKKLVHPNDHVIKVRA
;
A
#
# COMPACT_ATOMS: atom_id res chain seq x y z
N MET A 1 72.30 14.87 -43.80
CA MET A 1 73.18 15.05 -42.63
C MET A 1 72.52 16.06 -41.71
N TYR A 2 72.18 15.65 -40.48
CA TYR A 2 72.29 16.39 -39.21
C TYR A 2 71.39 15.73 -38.15
N GLN A 3 72.05 15.19 -37.12
CA GLN A 3 71.53 14.62 -35.88
C GLN A 3 70.90 15.71 -35.00
N ALA A 4 69.73 15.46 -34.41
CA ALA A 4 69.47 14.95 -33.05
C ALA A 4 69.33 16.05 -31.99
N LEU A 5 68.27 15.96 -31.17
CA LEU A 5 68.31 16.19 -29.72
C LEU A 5 66.97 15.75 -29.09
N TRP A 6 67.09 15.21 -27.88
CA TRP A 6 66.18 14.31 -27.16
C TRP A 6 65.56 15.01 -25.93
N LEU A 7 64.35 14.57 -25.53
CA LEU A 7 63.66 14.64 -24.20
C LEU A 7 63.01 15.96 -23.72
N PRO A 8 62.06 15.92 -22.75
CA PRO A 8 60.96 14.96 -22.53
C PRO A 8 59.60 15.61 -22.18
N MET A 9 58.56 14.77 -22.13
CA MET A 9 57.24 15.00 -21.52
C MET A 9 57.31 15.53 -20.07
N ARG A 10 56.44 16.48 -19.71
CA ARG A 10 55.35 16.34 -18.70
C ARG A 10 54.73 17.68 -18.28
N SER A 11 53.48 17.55 -17.82
CA SER A 11 52.80 18.37 -16.79
C SER A 11 51.89 19.52 -17.23
N HIS A 12 50.65 19.11 -17.54
CA HIS A 12 49.42 19.47 -16.82
C HIS A 12 49.24 20.93 -16.37
N CYS A 13 48.40 21.60 -17.14
CA CYS A 13 47.71 22.85 -16.85
C CYS A 13 46.85 22.73 -15.57
N LEU A 14 47.14 23.57 -14.58
CA LEU A 14 46.32 23.79 -13.40
C LEU A 14 45.07 24.61 -13.79
N LEU A 15 43.89 23.98 -13.71
CA LEU A 15 42.62 24.69 -13.66
C LEU A 15 41.94 24.33 -12.33
N GLN A 16 41.96 25.25 -11.37
CA GLN A 16 41.20 25.12 -10.14
C GLN A 16 39.71 25.33 -10.46
N ALA A 17 38.93 24.25 -10.47
CA ALA A 17 37.48 24.30 -10.43
C ALA A 17 37.04 24.04 -8.99
N THR A 18 36.50 25.06 -8.32
CA THR A 18 35.86 24.95 -7.01
C THR A 18 34.50 24.27 -7.17
N ALA A 19 34.43 22.96 -6.96
CA ALA A 19 33.16 22.27 -6.84
C ALA A 19 32.65 22.38 -5.39
N SER A 20 31.69 23.27 -5.16
CA SER A 20 30.87 23.24 -3.94
C SER A 20 30.00 21.99 -3.97
N ALA A 21 30.42 20.94 -3.28
CA ALA A 21 29.59 19.77 -3.03
C ALA A 21 28.46 20.18 -2.06
N SER A 22 27.31 20.56 -2.61
CA SER A 22 26.06 20.58 -1.88
C SER A 22 25.72 19.14 -1.50
N ALA A 23 25.99 18.78 -0.24
CA ALA A 23 25.55 17.51 0.32
C ALA A 23 24.03 17.43 0.21
N LEU A 24 23.54 16.55 -0.67
CA LEU A 24 22.15 16.11 -0.65
C LEU A 24 21.90 15.49 0.74
N ALA A 25 21.13 16.21 1.56
CA ALA A 25 20.62 15.67 2.81
C ALA A 25 19.88 14.35 2.51
N PRO A 26 20.03 13.31 3.34
CA PRO A 26 19.26 12.09 3.16
C PRO A 26 17.79 12.47 3.30
N THR A 27 17.04 12.31 2.21
CA THR A 27 15.58 12.42 2.19
C THR A 27 15.02 11.59 3.34
N GLY A 28 14.14 12.22 4.11
CA GLY A 28 13.70 11.78 5.43
C GLY A 28 13.47 10.27 5.54
N ARG A 29 14.04 9.69 6.58
CA ARG A 29 13.65 8.37 7.09
C ARG A 29 12.14 8.44 7.34
N VAL A 30 11.33 7.78 6.51
CA VAL A 30 9.94 7.50 6.83
C VAL A 30 9.97 6.80 8.19
N GLN A 31 9.45 7.47 9.21
CA GLN A 31 9.19 6.81 10.48
C GLN A 31 8.10 5.79 10.17
N ASN A 32 8.48 4.52 9.95
CA ASN A 32 7.54 3.42 9.83
C ASN A 32 6.90 3.23 11.22
N SER A 33 5.95 4.10 11.54
CA SER A 33 5.08 3.92 12.70
C SER A 33 4.07 2.84 12.32
N PHE A 34 3.91 1.86 13.21
CA PHE A 34 3.00 0.75 13.03
C PHE A 34 1.89 0.81 14.08
N GLN A 35 0.68 0.44 13.70
CA GLN A 35 -0.39 0.10 14.63
C GLN A 35 -0.35 -1.41 14.90
N ILE A 36 -0.69 -1.78 16.13
CA ILE A 36 -0.82 -3.19 16.51
C ILE A 36 -2.28 -3.58 16.33
N GLU A 37 -2.51 -4.53 15.43
CA GLU A 37 -3.81 -5.17 15.29
C GLU A 37 -3.74 -6.64 15.73
N TYR A 38 -4.87 -7.14 16.23
CA TYR A 38 -4.99 -8.50 16.72
C TYR A 38 -5.70 -9.38 15.69
N ALA A 39 -5.06 -10.51 15.35
CA ALA A 39 -5.68 -11.63 14.66
C ALA A 39 -5.75 -12.84 15.59
N THR A 40 -6.49 -13.88 15.20
CA THR A 40 -6.62 -15.14 15.97
C THR A 40 -5.28 -15.80 16.31
N PHE A 41 -4.22 -15.51 15.54
CA PHE A 41 -2.88 -16.06 15.70
C PHE A 41 -1.91 -15.13 16.45
N GLY A 42 -2.37 -13.98 16.95
CA GLY A 42 -1.55 -13.04 17.74
C GLY A 42 -1.53 -11.61 17.19
N GLU A 43 -0.60 -10.82 17.71
CA GLU A 43 -0.36 -9.43 17.35
C GLU A 43 0.35 -9.30 16.00
N LEU A 44 -0.13 -8.39 15.15
CA LEU A 44 0.46 -8.05 13.87
C LEU A 44 0.71 -6.54 13.79
N LYS A 45 1.89 -6.19 13.28
CA LYS A 45 2.28 -4.81 13.00
C LYS A 45 1.77 -4.41 11.62
N VAL A 46 0.82 -3.49 11.59
CA VAL A 46 0.26 -2.91 10.36
C VAL A 46 0.83 -1.51 10.19
N PRO A 47 1.35 -1.12 9.01
CA PRO A 47 1.85 0.23 8.78
C PRO A 47 0.73 1.28 8.94
N ASN A 48 1.02 2.42 9.55
CA ASN A 48 0.02 3.48 9.79
C ASN A 48 -0.42 4.22 8.52
N ASP A 49 0.37 4.14 7.45
CA ASP A 49 0.11 4.72 6.14
C ASP A 49 -0.73 3.83 5.23
N GLU A 50 -1.10 2.63 5.70
CA GLU A 50 -1.83 1.63 4.93
C GLU A 50 -3.28 1.52 5.40
N TYR A 51 -4.21 1.33 4.45
CA TYR A 51 -5.63 1.11 4.76
C TYR A 51 -5.99 -0.36 4.93
N TYR A 52 -5.11 -1.32 4.60
CA TYR A 52 -5.35 -2.72 4.90
C TYR A 52 -5.07 -3.04 6.38
N GLY A 53 -5.56 -4.19 6.88
CA GLY A 53 -5.46 -4.54 8.31
C GLY A 53 -4.64 -5.79 8.59
N ALA A 54 -4.91 -6.38 9.76
CA ALA A 54 -4.22 -7.59 10.23
C ALA A 54 -4.35 -8.79 9.28
N GLN A 55 -5.51 -8.99 8.65
CA GLN A 55 -5.72 -10.19 7.81
C GLN A 55 -4.94 -10.11 6.51
N THR A 56 -4.90 -8.92 5.89
CA THR A 56 -4.06 -8.67 4.72
C THR A 56 -2.59 -8.82 5.09
N THR A 57 -2.17 -8.25 6.22
CA THR A 57 -0.78 -8.37 6.72
C THR A 57 -0.38 -9.83 6.94
N ARG A 58 -1.27 -10.64 7.52
CA ARG A 58 -1.01 -12.09 7.66
C ARG A 58 -0.89 -12.77 6.31
N SER A 59 -1.72 -12.38 5.35
CA SER A 59 -1.76 -12.99 4.02
C SER A 59 -0.51 -12.66 3.21
N THR A 60 0.01 -11.42 3.26
CA THR A 60 1.30 -11.06 2.64
C THR A 60 2.47 -11.81 3.27
N MET A 61 2.42 -12.10 4.58
CA MET A 61 3.43 -12.95 5.23
C MET A 61 3.36 -14.41 4.76
N SER A 62 2.17 -14.90 4.41
CA SER A 62 1.93 -16.30 4.03
C SER A 62 2.22 -16.57 2.56
N PHE A 63 1.96 -15.61 1.67
CA PHE A 63 2.06 -15.76 0.21
C PHE A 63 3.10 -14.80 -0.38
N LYS A 64 4.37 -15.21 -0.37
CA LYS A 64 5.51 -14.42 -0.88
C LYS A 64 6.04 -14.99 -2.20
N ILE A 65 5.18 -15.07 -3.20
CA ILE A 65 5.49 -15.73 -4.48
C ILE A 65 5.47 -14.68 -5.60
N GLY A 66 6.58 -14.56 -6.33
CA GLY A 66 6.70 -13.76 -7.55
C GLY A 66 6.85 -12.25 -7.37
N GLY A 67 6.67 -11.71 -6.16
CA GLY A 67 6.95 -10.30 -5.86
C GLY A 67 5.92 -9.33 -6.43
N VAL A 68 6.32 -8.06 -6.61
CA VAL A 68 5.38 -6.96 -6.96
C VAL A 68 4.73 -7.09 -8.33
N THR A 69 5.36 -7.82 -9.26
CA THR A 69 4.80 -8.05 -10.60
C THR A 69 3.60 -8.99 -10.58
N GLU A 70 3.53 -9.84 -9.56
CA GLU A 70 2.44 -10.80 -9.37
C GLU A 70 1.35 -10.27 -8.45
N HIS A 71 1.35 -8.98 -8.12
CA HIS A 71 0.24 -8.36 -7.39
C HIS A 71 -1.09 -8.58 -8.12
N MET A 72 -2.17 -8.66 -7.34
CA MET A 72 -3.51 -8.85 -7.88
C MET A 72 -3.82 -7.75 -8.91
N PRO A 73 -4.20 -8.10 -10.15
CA PRO A 73 -4.47 -7.12 -11.19
C PRO A 73 -5.57 -6.15 -10.77
N THR A 74 -5.37 -4.86 -11.03
CA THR A 74 -6.36 -3.81 -10.70
C THR A 74 -7.78 -4.13 -11.20
N PRO A 75 -8.01 -4.66 -12.42
CA PRO A 75 -9.36 -5.03 -12.86
C PRO A 75 -10.06 -6.04 -11.95
N VAL A 76 -9.31 -6.98 -11.35
CA VAL A 76 -9.85 -7.96 -10.40
C VAL A 76 -10.27 -7.28 -9.11
N ILE A 77 -9.43 -6.37 -8.58
CA ILE A 77 -9.77 -5.57 -7.39
C ILE A 77 -11.06 -4.79 -7.62
N LYS A 78 -11.21 -4.12 -8.77
CA LYS A 78 -12.45 -3.39 -9.12
C LYS A 78 -13.68 -4.30 -9.15
N ALA A 79 -13.52 -5.53 -9.65
CA ALA A 79 -14.61 -6.50 -9.68
C ALA A 79 -15.06 -6.92 -8.27
N PHE A 80 -14.13 -7.08 -7.32
CA PHE A 80 -14.46 -7.34 -5.92
C PHE A 80 -15.27 -6.18 -5.31
N VAL A 81 -14.85 -4.93 -5.52
CA VAL A 81 -15.59 -3.76 -5.03
C VAL A 81 -17.04 -3.75 -5.54
N ALA A 82 -17.23 -4.03 -6.84
CA ALA A 82 -18.57 -4.07 -7.43
C ALA A 82 -19.45 -5.19 -6.85
N ALA A 83 -18.86 -6.33 -6.47
CA ALA A 83 -19.59 -7.42 -5.84
C ALA A 83 -20.04 -7.07 -4.40
N GLU A 84 -19.21 -6.32 -3.66
CA GLU A 84 -19.40 -6.08 -2.23
C GLU A 84 -20.30 -4.87 -1.94
N VAL A 85 -20.14 -3.77 -2.68
CA VAL A 85 -20.74 -2.46 -2.34
C VAL A 85 -22.21 -2.33 -2.76
N ASN A 86 -22.73 -3.31 -3.52
CA ASN A 86 -24.06 -3.27 -4.10
C ASN A 86 -25.23 -3.58 -3.15
N GLN A 87 -25.01 -3.68 -1.83
CA GLN A 87 -26.06 -4.08 -0.89
C GLN A 87 -26.25 -3.04 0.24
N ASP A 88 -27.37 -2.30 0.18
CA ASP A 88 -27.81 -1.40 1.25
C ASP A 88 -28.52 -2.20 2.36
N TYR A 89 -27.76 -2.71 3.33
CA TYR A 89 -28.28 -3.57 4.42
C TYR A 89 -28.96 -2.82 5.57
N GLY A 90 -29.62 -1.68 5.32
CA GLY A 90 -30.19 -0.85 6.39
C GLY A 90 -29.12 -0.12 7.22
N LEU A 91 -27.96 0.14 6.63
CA LEU A 91 -26.91 0.97 7.21
C LEU A 91 -27.38 2.42 7.36
N GLU A 92 -26.84 3.11 8.38
CA GLU A 92 -27.05 4.54 8.56
C GLU A 92 -26.53 5.30 7.32
N PRO A 93 -27.29 6.25 6.74
CA PRO A 93 -26.95 6.86 5.45
C PRO A 93 -25.55 7.49 5.41
N LYS A 94 -25.05 8.04 6.52
CA LYS A 94 -23.70 8.61 6.57
C LYS A 94 -22.62 7.52 6.44
N ILE A 95 -22.79 6.37 7.07
CA ILE A 95 -21.88 5.22 6.96
C ILE A 95 -21.93 4.65 5.53
N ALA A 96 -23.14 4.43 4.99
CA ALA A 96 -23.30 3.91 3.64
C ALA A 96 -22.66 4.82 2.59
N ASN A 97 -22.84 6.15 2.73
CA ASN A 97 -22.21 7.12 1.83
C ASN A 97 -20.68 7.15 1.95
N ALA A 98 -20.12 6.95 3.15
CA ALA A 98 -18.67 6.86 3.33
C ALA A 98 -18.10 5.60 2.66
N ILE A 99 -18.79 4.46 2.79
CA ILE A 99 -18.41 3.20 2.13
C ILE A 99 -18.46 3.35 0.61
N LYS A 100 -19.55 3.92 0.06
CA LYS A 100 -19.69 4.16 -1.39
C LYS A 100 -18.56 5.04 -1.93
N LYS A 101 -18.23 6.14 -1.23
CA LYS A 101 -17.10 7.00 -1.63
C LYS A 101 -15.75 6.30 -1.54
N ALA A 102 -15.52 5.50 -0.50
CA ALA A 102 -14.28 4.72 -0.37
C ALA A 102 -14.15 3.70 -1.50
N ALA A 103 -15.26 3.03 -1.85
CA ALA A 103 -15.33 2.11 -2.97
C ALA A 103 -15.05 2.79 -4.32
N ASP A 104 -15.63 3.97 -4.55
CA ASP A 104 -15.36 4.76 -5.76
C ASP A 104 -13.87 5.08 -5.90
N GLU A 105 -13.18 5.44 -4.81
CA GLU A 105 -11.73 5.68 -4.84
C GLU A 105 -10.91 4.43 -5.19
N VAL A 106 -11.35 3.24 -4.78
CA VAL A 106 -10.72 1.97 -5.21
C VAL A 106 -10.97 1.74 -6.70
N VAL A 107 -12.19 1.95 -7.19
CA VAL A 107 -12.55 1.77 -8.60
C VAL A 107 -11.80 2.77 -9.50
N GLU A 108 -11.57 3.98 -9.03
CA GLU A 108 -10.75 4.99 -9.71
C GLU A 108 -9.25 4.68 -9.67
N GLY A 109 -8.81 3.72 -8.83
CA GLY A 109 -7.42 3.29 -8.70
C GLY A 109 -6.57 4.19 -7.79
N LYS A 110 -7.18 5.09 -7.01
CA LYS A 110 -6.48 5.99 -6.08
C LYS A 110 -5.82 5.23 -4.92
N LEU A 111 -6.33 4.04 -4.62
CA LEU A 111 -5.94 3.23 -3.47
C LEU A 111 -5.15 1.97 -3.86
N ASN A 112 -4.65 1.88 -5.09
CA ASN A 112 -3.97 0.68 -5.62
C ASN A 112 -2.78 0.21 -4.77
N VAL A 113 -2.10 1.13 -4.07
CA VAL A 113 -0.95 0.81 -3.21
C VAL A 113 -1.34 -0.06 -2.00
N HIS A 114 -2.61 -0.01 -1.57
CA HIS A 114 -3.12 -0.72 -0.39
C HIS A 114 -3.55 -2.18 -0.69
N PHE A 115 -3.17 -2.71 -1.86
CA PHE A 115 -3.49 -4.07 -2.29
C PHE A 115 -2.20 -4.88 -2.54
N PRO A 116 -1.47 -5.27 -1.48
CA PRO A 116 -0.16 -5.93 -1.60
C PRO A 116 -0.25 -7.44 -1.88
N LEU A 117 -1.46 -8.01 -2.02
CA LEU A 117 -1.63 -9.45 -2.21
C LEU A 117 -1.31 -9.87 -3.64
N VAL A 118 -0.68 -11.04 -3.77
CA VAL A 118 -0.32 -11.64 -5.04
C VAL A 118 -1.43 -12.54 -5.59
N VAL A 119 -1.43 -12.77 -6.90
CA VAL A 119 -2.29 -13.75 -7.58
C VAL A 119 -2.14 -15.15 -6.97
N TRP A 120 -0.92 -15.49 -6.55
CA TRP A 120 -0.54 -16.77 -5.95
C TRP A 120 -0.93 -16.88 -4.46
N GLN A 121 -2.23 -16.75 -4.18
CA GLN A 121 -2.85 -16.93 -2.87
C GLN A 121 -3.75 -18.18 -2.86
N THR A 122 -4.68 -18.30 -1.90
CA THR A 122 -5.66 -19.39 -1.95
C THR A 122 -6.60 -19.24 -3.15
N GLY A 123 -6.93 -20.36 -3.81
CA GLY A 123 -7.69 -20.38 -5.05
C GLY A 123 -9.14 -19.86 -4.96
N SER A 124 -9.67 -19.64 -3.75
CA SER A 124 -11.00 -19.06 -3.57
C SER A 124 -11.03 -17.54 -3.70
N GLY A 125 -9.89 -16.86 -3.66
CA GLY A 125 -9.83 -15.39 -3.65
C GLY A 125 -10.20 -14.74 -2.32
N ALA A 126 -10.41 -15.53 -1.26
CA ALA A 126 -10.91 -15.04 0.02
C ALA A 126 -10.01 -13.97 0.68
N GLN A 127 -8.68 -14.05 0.50
CA GLN A 127 -7.78 -13.04 1.07
C GLN A 127 -7.88 -11.69 0.35
N THR A 128 -8.01 -11.69 -0.98
CA THR A 128 -8.28 -10.46 -1.75
C THR A 128 -9.61 -9.85 -1.35
N ASN A 129 -10.65 -10.67 -1.18
CA ASN A 129 -11.94 -10.21 -0.69
C ASN A 129 -11.79 -9.48 0.67
N MET A 130 -11.07 -10.11 1.61
CA MET A 130 -10.81 -9.48 2.90
C MET A 130 -9.94 -8.21 2.81
N ASN A 131 -8.98 -8.16 1.89
CA ASN A 131 -8.17 -6.97 1.67
C ASN A 131 -9.03 -5.80 1.18
N VAL A 132 -9.96 -6.04 0.25
CA VAL A 132 -10.90 -5.01 -0.22
C VAL A 132 -11.77 -4.50 0.94
N ASN A 133 -12.31 -5.40 1.75
CA ASN A 133 -13.10 -5.02 2.93
C ASN A 133 -12.32 -4.15 3.93
N GLU A 134 -11.09 -4.55 4.26
CA GLU A 134 -10.24 -3.81 5.20
C GLU A 134 -9.94 -2.40 4.66
N VAL A 135 -9.58 -2.29 3.38
CA VAL A 135 -9.26 -1.00 2.73
C VAL A 135 -10.49 -0.08 2.69
N ILE A 136 -11.64 -0.59 2.26
CA ILE A 136 -12.89 0.21 2.20
C ILE A 136 -13.32 0.63 3.60
N SER A 137 -13.27 -0.28 4.58
CA SER A 137 -13.62 0.00 5.98
C SER A 137 -12.76 1.12 6.56
N ASN A 138 -11.43 0.96 6.51
CA ASN A 138 -10.50 1.94 7.08
C ASN A 138 -10.56 3.27 6.34
N ARG A 139 -10.74 3.25 5.01
CA ARG A 139 -10.92 4.49 4.25
C ARG A 139 -12.21 5.21 4.61
N ALA A 140 -13.31 4.49 4.78
CA ALA A 140 -14.58 5.06 5.25
C ALA A 140 -14.44 5.63 6.67
N ILE A 141 -13.74 4.93 7.58
CA ILE A 141 -13.42 5.43 8.93
C ILE A 141 -12.63 6.74 8.85
N ALA A 142 -11.62 6.82 7.98
CA ALA A 142 -10.84 8.04 7.78
C ALA A 142 -11.72 9.21 7.31
N MET A 143 -12.65 8.97 6.38
CA MET A 143 -13.62 9.99 5.92
C MET A 143 -14.55 10.44 7.06
N LEU A 144 -14.86 9.55 8.01
CA LEU A 144 -15.67 9.83 9.19
C LEU A 144 -14.86 10.44 10.36
N LYS A 145 -13.55 10.68 10.18
CA LYS A 145 -12.61 11.17 11.21
C LYS A 145 -12.49 10.22 12.41
N GLY A 146 -12.67 8.92 12.19
CA GLY A 146 -12.40 7.89 13.19
C GLY A 146 -10.94 7.45 13.22
N GLU A 147 -10.63 6.55 14.13
CA GLU A 147 -9.29 5.96 14.30
C GLU A 147 -9.11 4.75 13.35
N LEU A 148 -8.06 4.76 12.53
CA LEU A 148 -7.72 3.66 11.62
C LEU A 148 -7.49 2.35 12.40
N GLY A 149 -7.87 1.21 11.82
CA GLY A 149 -7.71 -0.11 12.46
C GLY A 149 -8.64 -0.36 13.65
N SER A 150 -9.37 0.65 14.15
CA SER A 150 -10.28 0.50 15.29
C SER A 150 -11.47 -0.42 15.01
N LYS A 151 -11.86 -0.55 13.73
CA LYS A 151 -13.08 -1.22 13.26
C LYS A 151 -14.36 -0.66 13.91
N LYS A 152 -14.25 0.49 14.59
CA LYS A 152 -15.37 1.26 15.16
C LYS A 152 -15.91 2.14 14.05
N LEU A 153 -17.23 2.37 14.03
CA LEU A 153 -17.99 3.04 12.96
C LEU A 153 -18.18 2.20 11.68
N VAL A 154 -17.11 1.61 11.13
CA VAL A 154 -17.21 0.75 9.94
C VAL A 154 -16.49 -0.56 10.16
N HIS A 155 -17.23 -1.64 10.45
CA HIS A 155 -16.63 -2.96 10.60
C HIS A 155 -16.46 -3.63 9.21
N PRO A 156 -15.28 -4.18 8.87
CA PRO A 156 -15.04 -4.77 7.55
C PRO A 156 -15.98 -5.96 7.24
N ASN A 157 -16.38 -6.73 8.24
CA ASN A 157 -17.24 -7.91 8.07
C ASN A 157 -18.71 -7.73 8.46
N ASP A 158 -19.08 -6.58 9.06
CA ASP A 158 -20.48 -6.33 9.45
C ASP A 158 -21.09 -5.17 8.65
N HIS A 159 -20.28 -4.21 8.20
CA HIS A 159 -20.74 -3.04 7.46
C HIS A 159 -20.32 -3.04 5.98
N VAL A 160 -19.09 -3.46 5.65
CA VAL A 160 -18.65 -3.54 4.23
C VAL A 160 -19.15 -4.83 3.59
N ILE A 161 -19.06 -5.94 4.31
CA ILE A 161 -19.77 -7.20 4.04
C ILE A 161 -20.65 -7.52 5.25
N LYS A 162 -21.70 -8.32 5.07
CA LYS A 162 -22.22 -9.19 6.14
C LYS A 162 -21.87 -10.62 5.73
N VAL A 163 -20.97 -11.28 6.47
CA VAL A 163 -20.69 -12.69 6.22
C VAL A 163 -22.00 -13.44 6.46
N ARG A 164 -22.57 -14.06 5.43
CA ARG A 164 -23.68 -15.00 5.63
C ARG A 164 -23.09 -16.20 6.38
N ALA A 165 -23.47 -16.34 7.65
CA ALA A 165 -23.45 -17.63 8.31
C ALA A 165 -24.46 -18.56 7.64
#